data_AF-G4YG12-F1
#
_entry.id   AF-G4YG12-F1
#
_cell.length_a   1.000
_cell.length_b   1.000
_cell.length_c   1.000
_cell.angle_alpha   90.00
_cell.angle_beta   90.00
_cell.angle_gamma   90.00
#
_symmetry.space_group_name_H-M   'P 1'
#
loop_
_entity.id
_entity.type
_entity.pdbx_description
1 polymer ?
#
loop_
_entity_poly.entity_id
_entity_poly.type
_entity_poly.pdbx_seq_one_letter_code
_entity_poly.pdbx_strand_id
1 'polypeptide(L)'
;MEMEDPLRNPTCGHTYSKKGIQAHLQRSKKCPVAGCPQQLSFDKLERDVEMEVIIDRSRHNSEQQRSQAVAARDQDDEEEEEEYVVE
;
A
#
# COMPACT_ATOMS: atom_id res chain seq x y z
N MET A 1 -6.20 2.09 2.77
CA MET A 1 -6.67 1.80 1.41
C MET A 1 -5.41 1.60 0.58
N GLU A 2 -4.99 0.35 0.39
CA GLU A 2 -3.78 0.04 -0.38
C GLU A 2 -4.08 0.09 -1.88
N MET A 3 -3.12 0.55 -2.67
CA MET A 3 -3.21 0.54 -4.13
C MET A 3 -2.94 -0.89 -4.62
N GLU A 4 -3.84 -1.42 -5.45
CA GLU A 4 -3.69 -2.73 -6.10
C GLU A 4 -3.62 -2.56 -7.63
N ASP A 5 -2.83 -3.41 -8.28
CA ASP A 5 -2.61 -3.41 -9.74
C ASP A 5 -2.32 -2.00 -10.29
N PRO A 6 -1.18 -1.38 -9.93
CA PRO A 6 -0.86 -0.04 -10.37
C PRO A 6 -0.62 -0.01 -11.88
N LEU A 7 -1.27 0.93 -12.55
CA LEU A 7 -1.16 1.20 -13.97
C LEU A 7 -0.62 2.60 -14.19
N ARG A 8 0.27 2.77 -15.17
CA ARG A 8 0.88 4.05 -15.52
C ARG A 8 0.54 4.43 -16.95
N ASN A 9 0.29 5.72 -17.17
CA ASN A 9 0.24 6.26 -18.54
C ASN A 9 1.66 6.65 -18.99
N PRO A 10 2.24 6.03 -20.03
CA PRO A 10 3.59 6.36 -20.49
C PRO A 10 3.71 7.80 -21.01
N THR A 11 2.61 8.46 -21.42
CA THR A 11 2.69 9.83 -21.94
C THR A 11 2.79 10.90 -20.86
N CYS A 12 2.13 10.73 -19.71
CA CYS A 12 2.16 11.74 -18.62
C CYS A 12 2.83 11.23 -17.34
N GLY A 13 3.20 9.96 -17.27
CA GLY A 13 3.93 9.37 -16.15
C GLY A 13 3.10 9.10 -14.89
N HIS A 14 1.81 9.45 -14.88
CA HIS A 14 0.97 9.27 -13.70
C HIS A 14 0.51 7.83 -13.53
N THR A 15 0.51 7.40 -12.27
CA THR A 15 0.11 6.06 -11.82
C THR A 15 -1.27 6.09 -11.18
N TYR A 16 -2.04 5.03 -11.40
CA TYR A 16 -3.40 4.87 -10.92
C TYR A 16 -3.63 3.43 -10.48
N SER A 17 -4.56 3.17 -9.57
CA SER A 17 -5.05 1.81 -9.36
C SER A 17 -5.91 1.37 -10.56
N LYS A 18 -5.80 0.11 -10.99
CA LYS A 18 -6.60 -0.44 -12.09
C LYS A 18 -8.10 -0.23 -11.89
N LYS A 19 -8.61 -0.55 -10.70
CA LYS A 19 -10.03 -0.36 -10.35
C LYS A 19 -10.44 1.11 -10.42
N GLY A 20 -9.61 2.01 -9.89
CA GLY A 20 -9.90 3.44 -9.85
C GLY A 20 -9.92 4.07 -11.23
N ILE A 21 -8.92 3.75 -12.07
CA ILE A 21 -8.84 4.33 -13.41
C ILE A 21 -9.91 3.76 -14.33
N GLN A 22 -10.25 2.48 -14.20
CA GLN A 22 -11.34 1.87 -14.97
C GLN A 22 -12.68 2.58 -14.70
N ALA A 23 -13.00 2.86 -13.44
CA ALA A 23 -14.21 3.61 -13.07
C ALA A 23 -14.17 5.06 -13.56
N HIS A 24 -13.02 5.74 -13.46
CA HIS A 24 -12.86 7.12 -13.94
C HIS A 24 -13.07 7.23 -15.46
N LEU A 25 -12.52 6.30 -16.23
CA LEU A 25 -12.61 6.28 -17.69
C LEU A 25 -14.02 6.00 -18.23
N GLN A 26 -14.95 5.54 -17.39
CA GLN A 26 -16.37 5.47 -17.74
C GLN A 26 -17.02 6.86 -17.79
N ARG A 27 -16.50 7.84 -17.02
CA ARG A 27 -17.05 9.20 -16.90
C ARG A 27 -16.26 10.24 -17.69
N SER A 28 -14.93 10.13 -17.67
CA SER A 28 -14.04 11.11 -18.31
C SER A 28 -12.80 10.42 -18.87
N LYS A 29 -12.40 10.80 -20.08
CA LYS A 29 -11.14 10.37 -20.68
C LYS A 29 -9.96 11.24 -20.25
N LYS A 30 -10.16 12.28 -19.44
CA LYS A 30 -9.06 13.15 -19.00
C LYS A 30 -8.26 12.48 -17.89
N CYS A 31 -6.96 12.74 -17.85
CA CYS A 31 -6.13 12.39 -16.70
C CYS A 31 -6.77 12.93 -15.40
N PRO A 32 -6.91 12.10 -14.34
CA PRO A 32 -7.48 12.56 -13.07
C PRO A 32 -6.53 13.47 -12.26
N VAL A 33 -5.25 13.53 -12.62
CA VAL A 33 -4.30 14.44 -11.97
C VAL A 33 -4.57 15.86 -12.43
N ALA A 34 -4.80 16.75 -11.46
CA ALA A 34 -5.12 18.15 -11.70
C ALA A 34 -4.06 18.83 -12.57
N GLY A 35 -4.50 19.60 -13.56
CA GLY A 35 -3.61 20.31 -14.48
C GLY A 35 -2.97 19.44 -15.58
N CYS A 36 -3.16 18.12 -15.57
CA CYS A 36 -2.66 17.27 -16.64
C CYS A 36 -3.59 17.37 -17.88
N PRO A 37 -3.09 17.83 -19.05
CA PRO A 37 -3.92 17.97 -20.24
C PRO A 37 -4.19 16.64 -20.96
N GLN A 38 -3.51 15.56 -20.53
CA GLN A 38 -3.47 14.32 -21.29
C GLN A 38 -4.78 13.55 -21.22
N GLN A 39 -5.19 13.01 -22.37
CA GLN A 39 -6.29 12.05 -22.46
C GLN A 39 -5.78 10.63 -22.30
N LEU A 40 -6.58 9.80 -21.64
CA LEU A 40 -6.28 8.44 -21.28
C LEU A 40 -7.19 7.48 -22.06
N SER A 41 -6.60 6.36 -22.49
CA SER A 41 -7.33 5.17 -22.93
C SER A 41 -6.84 4.00 -22.09
N PHE A 42 -7.74 3.11 -21.69
CA PHE A 42 -7.39 1.98 -20.82
C PHE A 42 -6.36 1.07 -21.50
N ASP A 43 -6.48 0.87 -22.81
CA ASP A 43 -5.58 0.04 -23.63
C ASP A 43 -4.17 0.62 -23.77
N LYS A 44 -3.98 1.89 -23.43
CA LYS A 44 -2.67 2.58 -23.46
C LYS A 44 -2.01 2.66 -22.09
N LEU A 45 -2.68 2.15 -21.04
CA LEU A 45 -2.11 2.08 -19.71
C LEU A 45 -1.25 0.83 -19.59
N GLU A 46 -0.10 0.97 -18.98
CA GLU A 46 0.87 -0.10 -18.80
C GLU A 46 1.00 -0.45 -17.32
N ARG A 47 1.44 -1.67 -17.03
CA ARG A 47 1.73 -2.12 -15.65
C ARG A 47 2.87 -1.29 -15.06
N ASP A 48 2.67 -0.71 -13.89
CA ASP A 48 3.68 0.09 -13.21
C ASP A 48 4.52 -0.76 -12.25
N VAL A 49 5.52 -1.46 -12.81
CA VAL A 49 6.38 -2.39 -12.06
C VAL A 49 7.12 -1.70 -10.91
N GLU A 50 7.49 -0.43 -11.07
CA GLU A 50 8.16 0.32 -10.00
C GLU A 50 7.23 0.51 -8.80
N MET A 51 5.98 0.89 -9.06
CA MET A 51 4.99 1.04 -8.01
C MET A 51 4.63 -0.29 -7.33
N GLU A 52 4.55 -1.38 -8.08
CA GLU A 52 4.31 -2.71 -7.51
C GLU A 52 5.39 -3.12 -6.51
N VAL A 53 6.65 -2.94 -6.87
CA VAL A 53 7.77 -3.25 -5.98
C VAL A 53 7.72 -2.39 -4.71
N ILE A 54 7.31 -1.13 -4.81
CA ILE A 54 7.15 -0.24 -3.65
C ILE A 54 6.02 -0.73 -2.74
N ILE A 55 4.87 -1.10 -3.32
CA ILE A 55 3.72 -1.64 -2.59
C ILE A 55 4.10 -2.94 -1.86
N ASP A 56 4.74 -3.88 -2.55
CA ASP A 56 5.13 -5.17 -1.97
C ASP A 56 6.15 -5.01 -0.84
N ARG A 57 7.14 -4.12 -0.99
CA ARG A 57 8.08 -3.81 0.09
C ARG A 57 7.39 -3.19 1.31
N SER A 58 6.44 -2.27 1.07
CA SER A 58 5.69 -1.61 2.15
C SER A 58 4.82 -2.60 2.92
N ARG A 59 4.19 -3.55 2.21
CA ARG A 59 3.40 -4.63 2.81
C ARG A 59 4.24 -5.51 3.71
N HIS A 60 5.38 -6.01 3.22
CA HIS A 60 6.28 -6.85 4.01
C HIS A 60 6.81 -6.14 5.26
N ASN A 61 7.19 -4.87 5.16
CA ASN A 61 7.66 -4.11 6.31
C ASN A 61 6.55 -3.90 7.36
N SER A 62 5.33 -3.63 6.89
CA SER A 62 4.17 -3.46 7.78
C SER A 62 3.81 -4.77 8.51
N GLU A 63 3.89 -5.90 7.83
CA GLU A 63 3.69 -7.22 8.42
C GLU A 63 4.75 -7.52 9.49
N GLN A 64 6.03 -7.30 9.19
CA GLN A 64 7.13 -7.49 10.15
C GLN A 64 6.97 -6.62 11.39
N GLN A 65 6.62 -5.34 11.22
CA GLN A 65 6.40 -4.43 12.34
C GLN A 65 5.22 -4.87 13.21
N ARG A 66 4.14 -5.37 12.58
CA ARG A 66 2.99 -5.92 13.32
C ARG A 66 3.37 -7.18 14.10
N SER A 67 4.11 -8.10 13.49
CA SER A 67 4.60 -9.32 14.15
C SER A 67 5.52 -9.02 15.34
N GLN A 68 6.40 -8.02 15.22
CA GLN A 68 7.25 -7.59 16.34
C GLN A 68 6.43 -6.95 17.46
N ALA A 69 5.44 -6.11 17.14
CA ALA A 69 4.59 -5.47 18.13
C ALA A 69 3.70 -6.46 18.90
N VAL A 70 3.26 -7.57 18.29
CA VAL A 70 2.53 -8.63 19.02
C VAL A 70 3.46 -9.46 19.90
N ALA A 71 4.66 -9.80 19.43
CA ALA A 71 5.63 -10.57 20.22
C ALA A 71 6.14 -9.80 21.45
N ALA A 72 6.30 -8.47 21.35
CA ALA A 72 6.72 -7.64 22.48
C ALA A 72 5.66 -7.58 23.59
N ARG A 73 4.36 -7.68 23.25
CA ARG A 73 3.25 -7.63 24.22
C ARG A 73 3.04 -8.93 24.99
N ASP A 74 3.54 -10.04 24.48
CA ASP A 74 3.45 -11.37 25.09
C ASP A 74 4.52 -11.57 26.18
N GLN A 75 5.54 -10.71 26.22
CA GLN A 75 6.66 -10.78 27.17
C GLN A 75 6.42 -10.01 28.48
N ASP A 76 5.35 -9.23 28.57
CA ASP A 76 5.02 -8.42 29.76
C ASP A 76 4.10 -9.16 30.78
N ASP A 77 3.73 -10.44 30.53
CA ASP A 77 2.77 -11.21 31.35
C ASP A 77 3.41 -12.33 32.22
N GLU A 78 4.74 -12.37 32.35
CA GLU A 78 5.48 -13.38 33.18
C GLU A 78 6.21 -12.79 34.41
N GLU A 79 5.85 -11.60 34.91
CA GLU A 79 6.38 -11.07 36.19
C GLU A 79 5.31 -11.08 37.31
N GLU A 80 4.93 -12.26 37.82
CA GLU A 80 4.31 -12.37 39.16
C GLU A 80 4.79 -13.66 39.87
N GLU A 81 5.07 -13.53 41.17
CA GLU A 81 5.42 -14.55 42.18
C GLU A 81 6.91 -14.89 42.43
N GLU A 82 7.57 -14.16 43.35
CA GLU A 82 8.34 -14.78 44.45
C GLU A 82 8.27 -13.90 45.72
N GLU A 83 7.40 -14.27 46.66
CA GLU A 83 7.33 -13.75 48.03
C GLU A 83 8.53 -14.27 48.85
N TYR A 84 9.46 -13.40 49.26
CA TYR A 84 10.51 -13.78 50.21
C TYR A 84 10.02 -13.63 51.66
N VAL A 85 9.77 -14.77 52.32
CA VAL A 85 9.61 -14.85 53.77
C VAL A 85 10.98 -14.68 54.43
N VAL A 86 11.12 -13.70 55.32
CA VAL A 86 12.31 -13.53 56.19
C VAL A 86 11.98 -14.02 57.61
N GLU A 87 12.75 -14.99 58.09
CA GLU A 87 12.74 -15.53 59.47
C GLU A 87 13.20 -14.53 60.53
#